data_AF-A0A533YSD9-F1
#
_entry.id   AF-A0A533YSD9-F1
#
_cell.length_a   1.000
_cell.length_b   1.000
_cell.length_c   1.000
_cell.angle_alpha   90.00
_cell.angle_beta   90.00
_cell.angle_gamma   90.00
#
_symmetry.space_group_name_H-M   'P 1'
#
loop_
_entity.id
_entity.type
_entity.pdbx_description
1 polymer ?
#
loop_
_entity_poly.entity_id
_entity_poly.type
_entity_poly.pdbx_seq_one_letter_code
_entity_poly.pdbx_strand_id
1 'polypeptide(L)'
;MADKTGPTAYTYDVTLRNGPFREPDAPALSYDYYINRKGWLIPRVMRVWVDIKSELELFQHQILGVSGGSPGQQLKLTQFLTRKIAEQKAQLVLEEGRMEKSSEVLVKGFAETDVHLIPRLEAWMREVKDQVRQEIRTQIGL
;
A
#
# COMPACT_ATOMS: atom_id res chain seq x y z
N MET A 1 -13.54 10.11 36.61
CA MET A 1 -12.57 9.15 36.07
C MET A 1 -12.80 9.09 34.57
N ALA A 2 -11.88 9.64 33.77
CA ALA A 2 -12.02 9.61 32.32
C ALA A 2 -11.70 8.19 31.85
N ASP A 3 -12.72 7.51 31.34
CA ASP A 3 -12.61 6.21 30.73
C ASP A 3 -11.66 6.33 29.53
N LYS A 4 -10.43 5.82 29.67
CA LYS A 4 -9.49 5.71 28.56
C LYS A 4 -9.92 4.51 27.74
N THR A 5 -11.03 4.67 27.02
CA THR A 5 -11.45 3.69 26.02
C THR A 5 -10.32 3.65 24.98
N GLY A 6 -9.59 2.53 24.95
CA GLY A 6 -8.57 2.29 23.94
C GLY A 6 -9.16 2.46 22.53
N PRO A 7 -8.32 2.67 21.50
CA PRO A 7 -8.83 2.83 20.14
C PRO A 7 -9.72 1.65 19.79
N THR A 8 -10.99 1.92 19.48
CA THR A 8 -11.94 0.89 19.03
C THR A 8 -11.38 0.26 17.77
N ALA A 9 -11.03 -1.03 17.84
CA ALA A 9 -10.59 -1.77 16.66
C ALA A 9 -11.79 -1.99 15.74
N TYR A 10 -11.74 -1.40 14.55
CA TYR A 10 -12.74 -1.61 13.51
C TYR A 10 -12.25 -2.64 12.51
N THR A 11 -13.14 -3.54 12.10
CA THR A 11 -12.92 -4.39 10.92
C THR A 11 -13.38 -3.62 9.69
N TYR A 12 -12.47 -3.46 8.73
CA TYR A 12 -12.72 -2.77 7.46
C TYR A 12 -12.83 -3.76 6.31
N ASP A 13 -13.79 -3.53 5.42
CA ASP A 13 -13.84 -4.15 4.11
C ASP A 13 -13.09 -3.23 3.12
N VAL A 14 -12.03 -3.74 2.51
CA VAL A 14 -11.14 -2.98 1.61
C VAL A 14 -11.28 -3.53 0.20
N THR A 15 -11.78 -2.71 -0.72
CA THR A 15 -12.00 -3.09 -2.11
C THR A 15 -11.21 -2.18 -3.04
N LEU A 16 -10.31 -2.76 -3.85
CA LEU A 16 -9.64 -2.03 -4.91
C LEU A 16 -10.67 -1.56 -5.95
N ARG A 17 -10.71 -0.26 -6.22
CA ARG A 17 -11.59 0.34 -7.23
C ARG A 17 -10.87 0.46 -8.57
N ASN A 18 -9.74 1.17 -8.59
CA ASN A 18 -9.00 1.50 -9.81
C ASN A 18 -7.48 1.60 -9.55
N GLY A 19 -6.69 1.52 -10.63
CA GLY A 19 -5.24 1.73 -10.64
C GLY A 19 -4.47 0.61 -11.37
N PRO A 20 -3.15 0.78 -11.59
CA PRO A 20 -2.35 1.94 -11.19
C PRO A 20 -2.56 3.16 -12.09
N PHE A 21 -2.54 4.35 -11.49
CA PHE A 21 -2.44 5.62 -12.20
C PHE A 21 -1.05 6.23 -12.02
N ARG A 22 -0.52 6.87 -13.07
CA ARG A 22 0.69 7.69 -12.93
C ARG A 22 0.29 9.08 -12.45
N GLU A 23 0.80 9.47 -11.30
CA GLU A 23 0.57 10.82 -10.78
C GLU A 23 1.41 11.83 -11.59
N PRO A 24 0.80 12.95 -12.05
CA PRO A 24 1.47 13.90 -12.93
C PRO A 24 2.57 14.69 -12.22
N ASP A 25 2.34 15.07 -10.97
CA ASP A 25 3.20 15.97 -10.20
C ASP A 25 4.07 15.25 -9.15
N ALA A 26 4.13 13.92 -9.21
CA ALA A 26 4.90 13.11 -8.28
C ALA A 26 5.52 11.88 -8.95
N PRO A 27 6.72 11.44 -8.52
CA PRO A 27 7.31 10.18 -8.96
C PRO A 27 6.63 8.98 -8.26
N ALA A 28 5.30 8.86 -8.41
CA ALA A 28 4.49 7.87 -7.72
C ALA A 28 3.44 7.23 -8.65
N LEU A 29 3.03 6.02 -8.28
CA LEU A 29 1.86 5.34 -8.84
C LEU A 29 0.76 5.29 -7.79
N SER A 30 -0.51 5.40 -8.18
CA SER A 30 -1.61 5.43 -7.22
C SER A 30 -2.72 4.42 -7.49
N TYR A 31 -3.40 4.05 -6.42
CA TYR A 31 -4.54 3.15 -6.41
C TYR A 31 -5.67 3.75 -5.58
N ASP A 32 -6.90 3.62 -6.08
CA ASP A 32 -8.10 4.03 -5.38
C ASP A 32 -8.78 2.82 -4.74
N TYR A 33 -9.12 2.94 -3.47
CA TYR A 33 -9.83 1.94 -2.69
C TYR A 33 -11.15 2.49 -2.17
N TYR A 34 -12.15 1.61 -2.14
CA TYR A 34 -13.30 1.80 -1.28
C TYR A 34 -13.07 1.10 0.04
N ILE A 35 -13.30 1.84 1.12
CA ILE A 35 -13.22 1.34 2.48
C ILE A 35 -14.62 1.38 3.07
N ASN A 36 -15.08 0.26 3.57
CA ASN A 36 -16.33 0.19 4.30
C ASN A 36 -16.11 -0.43 5.68
N ARG A 37 -17.05 -0.20 6.59
CA ARG A 37 -17.18 -0.97 7.81
C ARG A 37 -18.62 -0.99 8.28
N LYS A 38 -18.94 -1.95 9.14
CA LYS A 38 -20.25 -2.02 9.78
C LYS A 38 -20.59 -0.69 10.46
N GLY A 39 -21.76 -0.14 10.13
CA GLY A 39 -22.30 1.09 10.69
C GLY A 39 -22.12 2.34 9.83
N TRP A 40 -21.32 2.29 8.75
CA TRP A 40 -21.33 3.38 7.76
C TRP A 40 -22.48 3.21 6.76
N LEU A 41 -23.11 4.34 6.41
CA LEU A 41 -24.17 4.38 5.41
C LEU A 41 -23.62 4.28 3.98
N ILE A 42 -22.40 4.78 3.76
CA ILE A 42 -21.72 4.77 2.46
C ILE A 42 -20.25 4.36 2.61
N PRO A 43 -19.67 3.66 1.62
CA PRO A 43 -18.23 3.45 1.57
C PRO A 43 -17.49 4.77 1.50
N ARG A 44 -16.35 4.84 2.18
CA ARG A 44 -15.40 5.94 2.15
C ARG A 44 -14.31 5.65 1.11
N VAL A 45 -13.53 6.67 0.74
CA VAL A 45 -12.52 6.55 -0.31
C VAL A 45 -11.11 6.72 0.26
N MET A 46 -10.20 5.87 -0.17
CA MET A 46 -8.77 6.02 0.12
C MET A 46 -7.98 5.97 -1.19
N ARG A 47 -7.17 7.00 -1.46
CA ARG A 47 -6.16 6.96 -2.51
C ARG A 47 -4.81 6.69 -1.89
N VAL A 48 -4.10 5.67 -2.38
CA VAL A 48 -2.77 5.31 -1.89
C VAL A 48 -1.76 5.50 -2.99
N TRP A 49 -0.76 6.35 -2.73
CA TRP A 49 0.41 6.55 -3.58
C TRP A 49 1.51 5.58 -3.16
N VAL A 50 2.21 5.06 -4.15
CA VAL A 50 3.43 4.29 -4.01
C VAL A 50 4.56 5.07 -4.64
N ASP A 51 5.47 5.57 -3.81
CA ASP A 51 6.64 6.30 -4.28
C ASP A 51 7.58 5.33 -5.01
N ILE A 52 8.04 5.74 -6.20
CA ILE A 52 8.87 4.88 -7.03
C ILE A 52 10.23 4.64 -6.39
N LYS A 53 10.84 5.67 -5.81
CA LYS A 53 12.22 5.60 -5.33
C LYS A 53 12.31 5.03 -3.92
N SER A 54 11.49 5.55 -3.00
CA SER A 54 11.57 5.16 -1.59
C SER A 54 10.82 3.87 -1.26
N GLU A 55 9.84 3.45 -2.07
CA GLU A 55 9.01 2.30 -1.75
C GLU A 55 9.16 1.17 -2.80
N LEU A 56 8.95 1.47 -4.08
CA LEU A 56 9.04 0.44 -5.14
C LEU A 56 10.48 -0.05 -5.36
N GLU A 57 11.42 0.85 -5.64
CA GLU A 57 12.83 0.49 -5.90
C GLU A 57 13.48 -0.16 -4.68
N LEU A 58 13.14 0.31 -3.48
CA LEU A 58 13.52 -0.32 -2.21
C LEU A 58 13.08 -1.79 -2.18
N PHE A 59 11.80 -2.05 -2.43
CA PHE A 59 11.28 -3.40 -2.37
C PHE A 59 11.85 -4.29 -3.49
N GLN A 60 11.86 -3.80 -4.73
CA GLN A 60 12.30 -4.55 -5.90
C GLN A 60 13.79 -4.87 -5.84
N HIS A 61 14.64 -3.88 -5.62
CA HIS A 61 16.09 -4.03 -5.80
C HIS A 61 16.81 -4.38 -4.51
N GLN A 62 16.50 -3.71 -3.41
CA GLN A 62 17.24 -3.93 -2.16
C GLN A 62 16.73 -5.15 -1.39
N ILE A 63 15.41 -5.36 -1.35
CA ILE A 63 14.81 -6.43 -0.55
C ILE A 63 14.67 -7.71 -1.38
N LEU A 64 13.96 -7.64 -2.51
CA LEU A 64 13.69 -8.81 -3.35
C LEU A 64 14.91 -9.20 -4.20
N GLY A 65 15.72 -8.23 -4.63
CA GLY A 65 16.89 -8.47 -5.49
C GLY A 65 16.50 -8.96 -6.88
N VAL A 66 15.40 -8.46 -7.43
CA VAL A 66 14.87 -8.86 -8.75
C VAL A 66 15.31 -7.85 -9.81
N SER A 67 15.87 -8.35 -10.90
CA SER A 67 16.37 -7.55 -12.02
C SER A 67 16.26 -8.30 -13.35
N GLY A 68 16.18 -7.57 -14.47
CA GLY A 68 16.19 -8.15 -15.81
C GLY A 68 14.81 -8.62 -16.30
N GLY A 69 14.77 -9.26 -17.47
CA GLY A 69 13.52 -9.66 -18.12
C GLY A 69 13.06 -8.69 -19.21
N SER A 70 12.05 -9.11 -19.96
CA SER A 70 11.48 -8.32 -21.06
C SER A 70 10.76 -7.06 -20.55
N PRO A 71 10.57 -6.03 -21.40
CA PRO A 71 9.77 -4.85 -21.04
C PRO A 71 8.36 -5.21 -20.53
N GLY A 72 7.72 -6.23 -21.11
CA GLY A 72 6.42 -6.71 -20.66
C GLY A 72 6.45 -7.35 -19.26
N GLN A 73 7.51 -8.09 -18.93
CA GLN A 73 7.70 -8.65 -17.59
C GLN A 73 8.01 -7.57 -16.57
N GLN A 74 8.82 -6.57 -16.93
CA GLN A 74 9.10 -5.41 -16.09
C GLN A 74 7.82 -4.62 -15.78
N LEU A 75 6.96 -4.40 -16.78
CA LEU A 75 5.67 -3.75 -16.56
C LEU A 75 4.79 -4.55 -15.59
N LYS A 76 4.67 -5.87 -15.78
CA LYS A 76 3.93 -6.75 -14.87
C LYS A 76 4.50 -6.74 -13.46
N LEU A 77 5.82 -6.76 -13.33
CA LEU A 77 6.53 -6.71 -12.04
C LEU A 77 6.21 -5.40 -11.30
N THR A 78 6.32 -4.27 -11.98
CA THR A 78 5.97 -2.97 -11.42
C THR A 78 4.54 -2.96 -10.92
N GLN A 79 3.56 -3.33 -11.77
CA GLN A 79 2.14 -3.33 -11.38
C GLN A 79 1.85 -4.26 -10.20
N PHE A 80 2.49 -5.42 -10.17
CA PHE A 80 2.35 -6.41 -9.12
C PHE A 80 2.92 -5.90 -7.78
N LEU A 81 4.14 -5.36 -7.78
CA LEU A 81 4.78 -4.85 -6.58
C LEU A 81 4.08 -3.61 -6.03
N THR A 82 3.74 -2.65 -6.90
CA THR A 82 3.07 -1.42 -6.46
C THR A 82 1.68 -1.70 -5.91
N ARG A 83 0.96 -2.69 -6.45
CA ARG A 83 -0.32 -3.11 -5.88
C ARG A 83 -0.14 -3.65 -4.46
N LYS A 84 0.80 -4.57 -4.23
CA LYS A 84 1.06 -5.12 -2.90
C LYS A 84 1.48 -4.05 -1.89
N ILE A 85 2.35 -3.13 -2.30
CA ILE A 85 2.76 -2.00 -1.45
C ILE A 85 1.54 -1.14 -1.11
N ALA A 86 0.69 -0.80 -2.09
CA ALA A 86 -0.50 0.01 -1.86
C ALA A 86 -1.50 -0.67 -0.91
N GLU A 87 -1.72 -1.98 -1.06
CA GLU A 87 -2.57 -2.78 -0.16
C GLU A 87 -2.03 -2.74 1.28
N GLN A 88 -0.72 -2.93 1.47
CA GLN A 88 -0.11 -2.87 2.79
C GLN A 88 -0.18 -1.47 3.41
N LYS A 89 0.07 -0.42 2.62
CA LYS A 89 -0.04 0.96 3.09
C LYS A 89 -1.47 1.30 3.50
N ALA A 90 -2.47 0.84 2.74
CA ALA A 90 -3.87 0.99 3.12
C ALA A 90 -4.13 0.36 4.49
N GLN A 91 -3.66 -0.87 4.71
CA GLN A 91 -3.81 -1.57 5.98
C GLN A 91 -3.16 -0.80 7.16
N LEU A 92 -1.92 -0.33 6.99
CA LEU A 92 -1.23 0.45 8.02
C LEU A 92 -1.99 1.74 8.39
N VAL A 93 -2.58 2.40 7.41
CA VAL A 93 -3.36 3.64 7.62
C VAL A 93 -4.72 3.36 8.28
N LEU A 94 -5.34 2.22 7.97
CA LEU A 94 -6.57 1.78 8.63
C LEU A 94 -6.37 1.50 10.11
N GLU A 95 -5.22 0.92 10.48
CA GLU A 95 -4.86 0.67 11.88
C GLU A 95 -4.69 1.96 12.70
N GLU A 96 -4.37 3.08 12.05
CA GLU A 96 -4.33 4.40 12.69
C GLU A 96 -5.71 5.08 12.79
N GLY A 97 -6.76 4.43 12.29
CA GLY A 97 -8.13 4.91 12.34
C GLY A 97 -8.35 6.19 11.52
N ARG A 98 -7.53 6.48 10.50
CA ARG A 98 -7.68 7.71 9.68
C ARG A 98 -9.03 7.77 8.99
N MET A 99 -9.53 6.62 8.56
CA MET A 99 -10.84 6.50 7.92
C MET A 99 -12.01 6.74 8.86
N GLU A 100 -11.80 6.84 10.18
CA GLU A 100 -12.85 7.29 11.10
C GLU A 100 -13.01 8.80 11.09
N LYS A 101 -11.90 9.51 10.91
CA LYS A 101 -11.81 10.97 11.00
C LYS A 101 -12.22 11.67 9.69
N SER A 102 -12.12 10.98 8.55
CA SER A 102 -12.44 11.53 7.24
C SER A 102 -13.15 10.50 6.34
N SER A 103 -14.03 10.99 5.46
CA SER A 103 -14.64 10.19 4.38
C SER A 103 -13.68 9.96 3.20
N GLU A 104 -12.65 10.77 3.09
CA GLU A 104 -11.64 10.71 2.04
C GLU A 104 -10.25 10.82 2.65
N VAL A 105 -9.37 9.87 2.33
CA VAL A 105 -7.99 9.85 2.82
C VAL A 105 -7.05 9.70 1.63
N LEU A 106 -6.12 10.64 1.52
CA LEU A 106 -4.98 10.55 0.62
C LEU A 106 -3.75 10.09 1.40
N VAL A 107 -3.26 8.91 1.08
CA VAL A 107 -2.02 8.34 1.61
C VAL A 107 -0.92 8.61 0.60
N LYS A 108 -0.09 9.61 0.85
CA LYS A 108 1.08 9.91 0.00
C LYS A 108 2.23 8.93 0.31
N GLY A 109 3.41 9.16 -0.28
CA GLY A 109 4.64 8.50 0.20
C GLY A 109 4.80 8.72 1.70
N PHE A 110 5.28 7.70 2.42
CA PHE A 110 5.51 7.84 3.86
C PHE A 110 6.67 8.83 4.09
N ALA A 111 6.30 10.06 4.40
CA ALA A 111 7.18 11.19 4.68
C ALA A 111 6.52 12.10 5.72
N GLU A 112 7.28 13.01 6.32
CA GLU A 112 6.81 13.97 7.32
C GLU A 112 5.99 13.31 8.43
N THR A 113 4.66 13.44 8.39
CA THR A 113 3.72 12.91 9.39
C THR A 113 3.63 11.40 9.40
N ASP A 114 4.05 10.74 8.32
CA ASP A 114 3.89 9.30 8.11
C ASP A 114 5.24 8.56 8.18
N VAL A 115 6.31 9.27 8.56
CA VAL A 115 7.69 8.72 8.60
C VAL A 115 7.80 7.50 9.52
N HIS A 116 7.01 7.44 10.60
CA HIS A 116 7.00 6.30 11.52
C HIS A 116 6.37 5.04 10.92
N LEU A 117 5.69 5.14 9.78
CA LEU A 117 5.16 3.98 9.05
C LEU A 117 6.21 3.34 8.13
N ILE A 118 7.30 4.05 7.79
CA ILE A 118 8.37 3.51 6.94
C ILE A 118 8.96 2.21 7.52
N PRO A 119 9.38 2.15 8.81
CA PRO A 119 9.95 0.92 9.36
C PRO A 119 8.95 -0.24 9.39
N ARG A 120 7.65 0.06 9.54
CA ARG A 120 6.58 -0.95 9.52
C ARG A 120 6.39 -1.54 8.12
N LEU A 121 6.44 -0.68 7.10
CA LEU A 121 6.36 -1.11 5.70
C LEU A 121 7.59 -1.95 5.32
N GLU A 122 8.79 -1.51 5.70
CA GLU A 122 10.02 -2.27 5.45
C GLU A 122 10.04 -3.63 6.17
N ALA A 123 9.57 -3.68 7.41
CA ALA A 123 9.45 -4.93 8.16
C ALA A 123 8.54 -5.91 7.43
N TRP A 124 7.38 -5.45 6.97
CA TRP A 124 6.47 -6.26 6.16
C TRP A 124 7.13 -6.72 4.85
N MET A 125 7.82 -5.83 4.12
CA MET A 125 8.51 -6.18 2.87
C MET A 125 9.53 -7.31 3.08
N ARG A 126 10.26 -7.28 4.20
CA ARG A 126 11.22 -8.33 4.56
C ARG A 126 10.53 -9.63 4.94
N GLU A 127 9.40 -9.54 5.65
CA GLU A 127 8.58 -10.70 6.05
C GLU A 127 8.02 -11.43 4.82
N VAL A 128 7.44 -10.71 3.86
CA VAL A 128 6.81 -11.32 2.67
C VAL A 128 7.81 -11.65 1.55
N LYS A 129 9.10 -11.36 1.74
CA LYS A 129 10.14 -11.45 0.70
C LYS A 129 10.10 -12.77 -0.07
N ASP A 130 10.16 -13.89 0.64
CA ASP A 130 10.27 -15.21 0.00
C ASP A 130 8.98 -15.62 -0.71
N GLN A 131 7.83 -15.30 -0.11
CA GLN A 131 6.52 -15.48 -0.73
C GLN A 131 6.43 -14.68 -2.04
N VAL A 132 6.74 -13.39 -1.99
CA VAL A 132 6.65 -12.48 -3.14
C VAL A 132 7.62 -12.91 -4.25
N ARG A 133 8.83 -13.37 -3.92
CA ARG A 133 9.75 -13.96 -4.91
C ARG A 133 9.17 -15.17 -5.61
N GLN A 134 8.48 -16.05 -4.88
CA GLN A 134 7.81 -17.20 -5.51
C GLN A 134 6.65 -16.78 -6.40
N GLU A 135 5.83 -15.83 -5.95
CA GLU A 135 4.73 -15.30 -6.76
C GLU A 135 5.24 -14.64 -8.05
N ILE A 136 6.36 -13.90 -8.00
CA ILE A 136 7.01 -13.33 -9.19
C ILE A 136 7.42 -14.43 -10.16
N ARG A 137 8.08 -15.49 -9.68
CA ARG A 137 8.48 -16.63 -10.52
C ARG A 137 7.29 -17.28 -11.20
N THR A 138 6.21 -17.52 -10.45
CA THR A 138 5.03 -18.22 -10.96
C THR A 138 4.17 -17.36 -11.89
N GLN A 139 3.98 -16.08 -11.59
CA GLN A 139 3.03 -15.23 -12.30
C GLN A 139 3.68 -14.38 -13.41
N ILE A 140 4.97 -14.08 -13.28
CA ILE A 140 5.71 -13.16 -14.16
C ILE A 140 6.83 -13.88 -14.92
N GLY A 141 7.39 -14.94 -14.33
CA GLY A 141 8.49 -15.71 -14.92
C GLY A 141 9.84 -15.01 -14.79
N LEU A 142 10.09 -14.34 -13.66
CA LEU A 142 11.38 -13.74 -13.28
C LEU A 142 11.98 -14.42 -12.05
#